data_AF-A0A8T0SNF0-F1
#
_entry.id   AF-A0A8T0SNF0-F1
#
_cell.length_a   1.000
_cell.length_b   1.000
_cell.length_c   1.000
_cell.angle_alpha   90.00
_cell.angle_beta   90.00
_cell.angle_gamma   90.00
#
_symmetry.space_group_name_H-M   'P 1'
#
loop_
_entity.id
_entity.type
_entity.pdbx_description
1 polymer ?
#
loop_
_entity_poly.entity_id
_entity_poly.type
_entity_poly.pdbx_seq_one_letter_code
_entity_poly.pdbx_strand_id
1 'polypeptide(L)'
;MDLALSGVVGTGGHATWTSSWSGFMLSYLANLVVNGTKTSSSYKMVHYNACAKALQEKYGIVRSGDQIKNHLKTWQKKFRHICDLRGLSAAGWDEDTCTITLDAEHYNNHVKDHKADADFLNKPLEYFWKMHTIFGSTMATGQVCKGLKYTSRYRG
;
A
#
# COMPACT_ATOMS: atom_id res chain seq x y z
N MET A 1 -32.40 32.10 -5.92
CA MET A 1 -31.37 32.32 -6.96
C MET A 1 -30.42 31.15 -6.86
N ASP A 2 -30.78 30.09 -7.57
CA ASP A 2 -30.11 28.82 -7.64
C ASP A 2 -28.76 28.97 -8.36
N LEU A 3 -27.66 28.65 -7.68
CA LEU A 3 -26.38 28.45 -8.34
C LEU A 3 -26.20 26.95 -8.60
N ALA A 4 -26.43 26.59 -9.87
CA ALA A 4 -26.25 25.25 -10.41
C ALA A 4 -24.81 24.76 -10.18
N LEU A 5 -24.68 23.61 -9.54
CA LEU A 5 -23.48 22.78 -9.58
C LEU A 5 -23.36 22.21 -10.99
N SER A 6 -22.55 22.83 -11.85
CA SER A 6 -22.12 22.19 -13.10
C SER A 6 -21.31 20.95 -12.76
N GLY A 7 -21.96 19.79 -12.85
CA GLY A 7 -21.30 18.50 -12.88
C GLY A 7 -20.39 18.43 -14.11
N VAL A 8 -19.08 18.44 -13.87
CA VAL A 8 -18.13 17.94 -14.85
C VAL A 8 -18.18 16.40 -14.79
N VAL A 9 -18.82 15.83 -15.80
CA VAL A 9 -18.58 14.44 -16.20
C VAL A 9 -17.19 14.39 -16.81
N GLY A 10 -16.24 13.86 -16.05
CA GLY A 10 -14.91 13.49 -16.55
C GLY A 10 -14.91 12.00 -16.88
N THR A 11 -14.73 11.71 -18.16
CA THR A 11 -14.43 10.41 -18.77
C THR A 11 -13.33 9.65 -18.01
N GLY A 12 -13.30 8.31 -18.16
CA GLY A 12 -12.45 7.35 -17.43
C GLY A 12 -10.94 7.59 -17.49
N GLY A 13 -10.47 8.66 -16.88
CA GLY A 13 -9.08 8.95 -16.58
C GLY A 13 -8.71 8.26 -15.27
N HIS A 14 -7.56 7.58 -15.25
CA HIS A 14 -6.96 7.09 -14.02
C HIS A 14 -6.88 8.25 -13.02
N ALA A 15 -7.61 8.18 -11.91
CA ALA A 15 -7.57 9.23 -10.89
C ALA A 15 -6.10 9.41 -10.46
N THR A 16 -5.50 10.56 -10.75
CA THR A 16 -4.09 10.83 -10.44
C THR A 16 -3.87 10.67 -8.94
N TRP A 17 -3.00 9.77 -8.52
CA TRP A 17 -2.58 9.60 -7.12
C TRP A 17 -1.09 9.90 -7.02
N THR A 18 -0.74 10.96 -6.32
CA THR A 18 0.67 11.28 -6.06
C THR A 18 1.21 10.40 -4.93
N SER A 19 2.54 10.29 -4.83
CA SER A 19 3.20 9.60 -3.72
C SER A 19 2.79 10.20 -2.37
N SER A 20 2.70 11.53 -2.28
CA SER A 20 2.28 12.23 -1.05
C SER A 20 0.86 11.85 -0.60
N TRP A 21 -0.10 11.81 -1.52
CA TRP A 21 -1.48 11.44 -1.18
C TRP A 21 -1.61 9.96 -0.82
N SER A 22 -0.89 9.10 -1.54
CA SER A 22 -0.84 7.67 -1.25
C SER A 22 -0.22 7.39 0.12
N GLY A 23 0.91 8.04 0.41
CA GLY A 23 1.59 7.96 1.70
C GLY A 23 0.72 8.45 2.85
N PHE A 24 -0.03 9.55 2.65
CA PHE A 24 -0.99 10.03 3.64
C PHE A 24 -2.11 9.01 3.89
N MET A 25 -2.75 8.52 2.84
CA MET A 25 -3.83 7.54 2.94
C MET A 25 -3.38 6.27 3.68
N LEU A 26 -2.22 5.71 3.31
CA LEU A 26 -1.66 4.53 3.97
C LEU A 26 -1.34 4.81 5.45
N SER A 27 -0.79 5.98 5.77
CA SER A 27 -0.49 6.36 7.16
C SER A 27 -1.76 6.47 7.99
N TYR A 28 -2.79 7.15 7.46
CA TYR A 28 -4.07 7.32 8.13
C TYR A 28 -4.71 5.97 8.45
N LEU A 29 -4.76 5.06 7.47
CA LEU A 29 -5.39 3.75 7.63
C LEU A 29 -4.57 2.80 8.51
N ALA A 30 -3.24 2.89 8.49
CA ALA A 30 -2.38 2.15 9.41
C ALA A 30 -2.59 2.58 10.86
N ASN A 31 -2.73 3.89 11.11
CA ASN A 31 -2.99 4.40 12.46
C ASN A 31 -4.32 3.91 13.04
N LEU A 32 -5.35 3.70 12.21
CA LEU A 32 -6.61 3.08 12.68
C LEU A 32 -6.42 1.63 13.17
N VAL A 33 -5.43 0.91 12.63
CA VAL A 33 -5.08 -0.45 13.07
C VAL A 33 -4.28 -0.39 14.37
N VAL A 34 -3.24 0.46 14.41
CA VAL A 34 -2.37 0.62 15.60
C VAL A 34 -3.18 1.06 16.82
N ASN A 35 -4.14 1.97 16.64
CA ASN A 35 -4.97 2.49 17.72
C ASN A 35 -6.14 1.56 18.11
N GLY A 36 -6.26 0.38 17.50
CA GLY A 36 -7.35 -0.57 17.78
C GLY A 36 -8.75 -0.08 17.40
N THR A 37 -8.86 1.06 16.72
CA THR A 37 -10.15 1.64 16.28
C THR A 37 -10.89 0.71 15.32
N LYS A 38 -10.14 -0.11 14.59
CA LYS A 38 -10.67 -1.18 13.74
C LYS A 38 -10.68 -2.51 14.50
N THR A 39 -11.87 -2.95 14.91
CA THR A 39 -12.09 -4.24 15.59
C THR A 39 -12.38 -5.41 14.63
N SER A 40 -12.72 -5.11 13.37
CA SER A 40 -13.00 -6.11 12.33
C SER A 40 -11.83 -6.32 11.37
N SER A 41 -11.77 -7.46 10.68
CA SER A 41 -10.75 -7.76 9.66
C SER A 41 -10.84 -6.86 8.42
N SER A 42 -12.00 -6.27 8.11
CA SER A 42 -12.22 -5.36 6.97
C SER A 42 -12.49 -3.90 7.37
N TYR A 43 -12.14 -2.92 6.53
CA TYR A 43 -12.49 -1.51 6.75
C TYR A 43 -13.91 -1.22 6.25
N LYS A 44 -14.70 -0.53 7.07
CA LYS A 44 -16.04 -0.02 6.72
C LYS A 44 -15.96 1.32 5.99
N MET A 45 -17.04 1.68 5.28
CA MET A 45 -17.12 2.91 4.49
C MET A 45 -16.89 4.19 5.31
N VAL A 46 -17.30 4.19 6.58
CA VAL A 46 -17.04 5.31 7.51
C VAL A 46 -15.54 5.64 7.64
N HIS A 47 -14.66 4.62 7.63
CA HIS A 47 -13.21 4.85 7.72
C HIS A 47 -12.67 5.46 6.41
N TYR A 48 -13.17 5.01 5.26
CA TYR A 48 -12.76 5.54 3.97
C TYR A 48 -13.23 6.99 3.78
N ASN A 49 -14.46 7.29 4.18
CA ASN A 49 -14.99 8.65 4.16
C ASN A 49 -14.22 9.58 5.11
N ALA A 50 -13.87 9.11 6.31
CA ALA A 50 -13.05 9.88 7.23
C ALA A 50 -11.64 10.15 6.67
N CYS A 51 -11.01 9.14 6.05
CA CYS A 51 -9.73 9.32 5.37
C CYS A 51 -9.83 10.32 4.19
N ALA A 52 -10.91 10.27 3.41
CA ALA A 52 -11.15 11.19 2.32
C ALA A 52 -11.29 12.64 2.83
N LYS A 53 -12.05 12.84 3.90
CA LYS A 53 -12.19 14.14 4.57
C LYS A 53 -10.84 14.68 5.06
N ALA A 54 -10.06 13.85 5.76
CA ALA A 54 -8.74 14.24 6.25
C ALA A 54 -7.76 14.58 5.11
N LEU A 55 -7.84 13.87 3.98
CA LEU A 55 -7.02 14.15 2.80
C LEU A 55 -7.42 15.49 2.16
N GLN A 56 -8.72 15.78 2.09
CA GLN A 56 -9.24 17.07 1.61
C GLN A 56 -8.82 18.22 2.52
N GLU A 57 -8.93 18.08 3.83
CA GLU A 57 -8.52 19.10 4.79
C GLU A 57 -7.02 19.41 4.69
N LYS A 58 -6.19 18.40 4.47
CA LYS A 58 -4.73 18.57 4.42
C LYS A 58 -4.22 19.11 3.08
N TYR A 59 -4.80 18.69 1.96
CA TYR A 59 -4.26 18.97 0.62
C TYR A 59 -5.22 19.74 -0.29
N GLY A 60 -6.41 20.09 0.19
CA GLY A 60 -7.45 20.76 -0.60
C GLY A 60 -8.07 19.89 -1.70
N ILE A 61 -7.80 18.58 -1.73
CA ILE A 61 -8.26 17.69 -2.81
C ILE A 61 -9.52 16.93 -2.44
N VAL A 62 -10.52 16.97 -3.32
CA VAL A 62 -11.77 16.23 -3.13
C VAL A 62 -11.59 14.80 -3.63
N ARG A 63 -11.85 13.84 -2.74
CA ARG A 63 -11.94 12.41 -3.06
C ARG A 63 -13.16 11.80 -2.36
N SER A 64 -13.75 10.77 -2.95
CA SER A 64 -14.78 9.98 -2.29
C SER A 64 -14.18 8.83 -1.49
N GLY A 65 -14.93 8.28 -0.53
CA GLY A 65 -14.53 7.06 0.17
C GLY A 65 -14.33 5.87 -0.78
N ASP A 66 -15.08 5.79 -1.88
CA ASP A 66 -14.90 4.74 -2.89
C ASP A 66 -13.57 4.88 -3.62
N GLN A 67 -13.13 6.12 -3.91
CA GLN A 67 -11.82 6.36 -4.50
C GLN A 67 -10.69 5.98 -3.53
N ILE A 68 -10.83 6.25 -2.23
CA ILE A 68 -9.88 5.79 -1.19
C ILE A 68 -9.84 4.26 -1.15
N LYS A 69 -11.00 3.61 -1.09
CA LYS A 69 -11.13 2.15 -1.07
C LYS A 69 -10.50 1.50 -2.30
N ASN A 70 -10.77 2.03 -3.49
CA ASN A 70 -10.23 1.51 -4.73
C ASN A 70 -8.71 1.70 -4.81
N HIS A 71 -8.19 2.84 -4.36
CA HIS A 71 -6.74 3.05 -4.29
C HIS A 71 -6.08 2.10 -3.29
N LEU A 72 -6.70 1.88 -2.13
CA LEU A 72 -6.22 0.90 -1.15
C LEU A 72 -6.14 -0.52 -1.74
N LYS A 73 -7.11 -0.92 -2.56
CA LYS A 73 -7.06 -2.22 -3.27
C LYS A 73 -5.86 -2.30 -4.23
N THR A 74 -5.49 -1.20 -4.89
CA THR A 74 -4.27 -1.15 -5.72
C THR A 74 -3.03 -1.42 -4.88
N TRP A 75 -2.93 -0.77 -3.71
CA TRP A 75 -1.84 -1.01 -2.76
C TRP A 75 -1.83 -2.43 -2.19
N GLN A 76 -3.00 -3.03 -1.97
CA GLN A 76 -3.10 -4.42 -1.54
C GLN A 76 -2.53 -5.38 -2.60
N LYS A 77 -2.83 -5.15 -3.88
CA LYS A 77 -2.24 -5.92 -4.99
C LYS A 77 -0.72 -5.74 -5.05
N LYS A 78 -0.24 -4.50 -4.91
CA LYS A 78 1.19 -4.19 -4.85
C LYS A 78 1.89 -4.91 -3.69
N PHE A 79 1.28 -4.91 -2.51
CA PHE A 79 1.83 -5.61 -1.34
C PHE A 79 1.87 -7.13 -1.53
N ARG A 80 0.84 -7.73 -2.16
CA ARG A 80 0.85 -9.15 -2.51
C ARG A 80 2.00 -9.50 -3.45
N HIS A 81 2.17 -8.70 -4.51
CA HIS A 81 3.26 -8.87 -5.45
C HIS A 81 4.63 -8.80 -4.77
N ILE A 82 4.83 -7.83 -3.87
CA ILE A 82 6.04 -7.72 -3.04
C ILE A 82 6.25 -8.98 -2.21
N CYS A 83 5.20 -9.52 -1.60
CA CYS A 83 5.30 -10.76 -0.84
C CYS A 83 5.74 -11.92 -1.74
N ASP A 84 5.12 -12.08 -2.91
CA ASP A 84 5.45 -13.14 -3.88
C ASP A 84 6.93 -13.07 -4.29
N LEU A 85 7.45 -11.86 -4.57
CA LEU A 85 8.86 -11.64 -4.87
C LEU A 85 9.81 -11.96 -3.71
N ARG A 86 9.39 -11.68 -2.46
CA ARG A 86 10.14 -12.11 -1.26
C ARG A 86 10.16 -13.62 -1.08
N GLY A 87 9.23 -14.35 -1.71
CA GLY A 87 9.15 -15.80 -1.69
C GLY A 87 10.04 -16.50 -2.72
N LEU A 88 10.74 -15.76 -3.59
CA LEU A 88 11.68 -16.35 -4.54
C LEU A 88 12.84 -17.03 -3.80
N SER A 89 13.25 -18.21 -4.27
CA SER A 89 14.29 -19.02 -3.58
C SER A 89 15.65 -18.31 -3.48
N ALA A 90 15.96 -17.40 -4.41
CA ALA A 90 17.20 -16.62 -4.43
C ALA A 90 17.07 -15.26 -3.74
N ALA A 91 15.86 -14.87 -3.28
CA ALA A 91 15.64 -13.56 -2.68
C ALA A 91 16.18 -13.50 -1.25
N GLY A 92 17.03 -12.50 -1.01
CA GLY A 92 17.33 -11.99 0.32
C GLY A 92 16.38 -10.86 0.72
N TRP A 93 16.46 -10.45 1.99
CA TRP A 93 15.68 -9.34 2.53
C TRP A 93 16.57 -8.44 3.39
N ASP A 94 16.69 -7.18 2.98
CA ASP A 94 17.28 -6.12 3.80
C ASP A 94 16.18 -5.45 4.62
N GLU A 95 16.19 -5.66 5.94
CA GLU A 95 15.22 -5.09 6.87
C GLU A 95 15.34 -3.57 7.04
N ASP A 96 16.54 -3.01 6.88
CA ASP A 96 16.80 -1.59 7.14
C ASP A 96 16.25 -0.71 6.03
N THR A 97 16.42 -1.14 4.78
CA THR A 97 15.89 -0.43 3.60
C THR A 97 14.57 -1.00 3.08
N CYS A 98 14.11 -2.12 3.65
CA CYS A 98 12.97 -2.89 3.15
C CYS A 98 13.16 -3.27 1.67
N THR A 99 14.32 -3.83 1.34
CA THR A 99 14.68 -4.18 -0.05
C THR A 99 14.66 -5.68 -0.25
N ILE A 100 14.08 -6.12 -1.37
CA ILE A 100 14.23 -7.49 -1.86
C ILE A 100 15.53 -7.55 -2.63
N THR A 101 16.49 -8.34 -2.15
CA THR A 101 17.82 -8.40 -2.75
C THR A 101 17.97 -9.65 -3.61
N LEU A 102 18.45 -9.49 -4.84
CA LEU A 102 18.91 -10.56 -5.72
C LEU A 102 20.31 -10.23 -6.20
N ASP A 103 21.20 -11.22 -6.29
CA ASP A 103 22.47 -11.04 -6.98
C ASP A 103 22.26 -10.77 -8.48
N ALA A 104 23.32 -10.32 -9.15
CA ALA A 104 23.25 -9.89 -10.53
C ALA A 104 22.78 -10.99 -11.49
N GLU A 105 23.16 -12.25 -11.27
CA GLU A 105 22.77 -13.36 -12.14
C GLU A 105 21.28 -13.65 -12.00
N HIS A 106 20.80 -13.84 -10.77
CA HIS A 106 19.39 -14.11 -10.50
C HIS A 106 18.50 -12.92 -10.88
N TYR A 107 18.93 -11.69 -10.61
CA TYR A 107 18.22 -10.48 -11.04
C TYR A 107 18.07 -10.44 -12.56
N ASN A 108 19.17 -10.56 -13.30
CA ASN A 108 19.17 -10.48 -14.76
C ASN A 108 18.35 -11.61 -15.40
N ASN A 109 18.36 -12.81 -14.81
CA ASN A 109 17.55 -13.92 -15.29
C ASN A 109 16.05 -13.69 -15.01
N HIS A 110 15.69 -13.22 -13.82
CA HIS A 110 14.28 -12.95 -13.45
C HIS A 110 13.65 -11.85 -14.32
N VAL A 111 14.32 -10.71 -14.49
CA VAL A 111 13.74 -9.55 -15.19
C VAL A 111 13.65 -9.73 -16.72
N LYS A 112 14.26 -10.78 -17.30
CA LYS A 112 14.06 -11.13 -18.72
C LYS A 112 12.59 -11.41 -19.01
N ASP A 113 11.97 -12.22 -18.15
CA ASP A 113 10.58 -12.65 -18.28
C ASP A 113 9.63 -11.77 -17.46
N HIS A 114 10.14 -11.09 -16.43
CA HIS A 114 9.35 -10.28 -15.50
C HIS A 114 9.87 -8.85 -15.36
N LYS A 115 9.94 -8.12 -16.48
CA LYS A 115 10.51 -6.76 -16.54
C LYS A 115 9.92 -5.77 -15.52
N ALA A 116 8.62 -5.89 -15.21
CA ALA A 116 7.94 -5.01 -14.26
C ALA A 116 8.43 -5.20 -12.81
N ASP A 117 9.05 -6.34 -12.49
CA ASP A 117 9.52 -6.64 -11.13
C ASP A 117 10.79 -5.87 -10.78
N ALA A 118 11.50 -5.36 -11.79
CA ALA A 118 12.66 -4.49 -11.61
C ALA A 118 12.36 -3.24 -10.77
N ASP A 119 11.10 -2.82 -10.65
CA ASP A 119 10.70 -1.69 -9.79
C ASP A 119 10.65 -2.04 -8.29
N PHE A 120 10.73 -3.33 -7.96
CA PHE A 120 10.61 -3.84 -6.59
C PHE A 120 11.88 -4.55 -6.09
N LEU A 121 12.75 -4.95 -7.02
CA LEU A 121 13.97 -5.69 -6.74
C LEU A 121 15.17 -4.74 -6.65
N ASN A 122 16.06 -5.00 -5.69
CA ASN A 122 17.30 -4.24 -5.47
C ASN A 122 17.08 -2.72 -5.28
N LYS A 123 15.87 -2.33 -4.82
CA LYS A 123 15.47 -0.95 -4.56
C LYS A 123 14.68 -0.87 -3.24
N PRO A 124 14.84 0.21 -2.46
CA PRO A 124 14.05 0.43 -1.25
C PRO A 124 12.55 0.46 -1.53
N LEU A 125 11.77 -0.35 -0.81
CA LEU A 125 10.32 -0.39 -0.96
C LEU A 125 9.64 0.68 -0.10
N GLU A 126 9.13 1.71 -0.75
CA GLU A 126 8.34 2.73 -0.06
C GLU A 126 7.08 2.16 0.59
N TYR A 127 6.78 2.66 1.79
CA TYR A 127 5.57 2.34 2.56
C TYR A 127 5.41 0.87 2.96
N PHE A 128 6.43 0.02 2.83
CA PHE A 128 6.36 -1.41 3.13
C PHE A 128 5.75 -1.68 4.51
N TRP A 129 6.27 -1.06 5.58
CA TRP A 129 5.74 -1.24 6.94
C TRP A 129 4.30 -0.77 7.12
N LYS A 130 3.88 0.28 6.40
CA LYS A 130 2.49 0.75 6.43
C LYS A 130 1.57 -0.28 5.76
N MET A 131 1.96 -0.80 4.60
CA MET A 131 1.25 -1.89 3.94
C MET A 131 1.19 -3.15 4.81
N HIS A 132 2.31 -3.54 5.43
CA HIS A 132 2.37 -4.68 6.34
C HIS A 132 1.42 -4.50 7.53
N THR A 133 1.37 -3.30 8.12
CA THR A 133 0.43 -3.00 9.23
C THR A 133 -1.03 -3.13 8.80
N ILE A 134 -1.36 -2.67 7.59
CA ILE A 134 -2.74 -2.69 7.06
C ILE A 134 -3.16 -4.11 6.64
N PHE A 135 -2.29 -4.84 5.95
CA PHE A 135 -2.64 -6.06 5.22
C PHE A 135 -2.04 -7.34 5.82
N GLY A 136 -1.00 -7.25 6.64
CA GLY A 136 -0.18 -8.39 7.06
C GLY A 136 -0.96 -9.48 7.80
N SER A 137 -1.94 -9.10 8.62
CA SER A 137 -2.80 -10.08 9.31
C SER A 137 -3.80 -10.79 8.40
N THR A 138 -4.21 -10.16 7.30
CA THR A 138 -5.22 -10.71 6.36
C THR A 138 -4.62 -11.59 5.25
N MET A 139 -3.30 -11.56 5.06
CA MET A 139 -2.61 -12.30 4.00
C MET A 139 -1.92 -13.58 4.49
N ALA A 140 -2.27 -14.06 5.68
CA ALA A 140 -1.85 -15.35 6.19
C ALA A 140 -2.59 -16.49 5.47
N THR A 141 -2.22 -16.76 4.21
CA THR A 141 -2.59 -18.01 3.52
C THR A 141 -1.39 -18.55 2.77
N GLY A 142 -0.92 -19.73 3.18
CA GLY A 142 -0.12 -20.62 2.33
C GLY A 142 1.39 -20.61 2.58
N GLN A 143 2.14 -19.66 2.01
CA GLN A 143 3.57 -19.89 1.77
C GLN A 143 4.51 -18.67 1.76
N VAL A 144 4.02 -17.42 1.89
CA VAL A 144 4.77 -16.28 1.31
C VAL A 144 5.31 -15.25 2.32
N CYS A 145 5.23 -15.48 3.65
CA CYS A 145 5.80 -14.55 4.65
C CYS A 145 6.41 -15.27 5.86
N LYS A 146 7.11 -16.39 5.68
CA LYS A 146 7.95 -16.93 6.76
C LYS A 146 9.21 -16.07 6.88
N GLY A 147 9.24 -15.13 7.82
CA GLY A 147 10.50 -14.45 8.15
C GLY A 147 10.40 -13.11 8.88
N LEU A 148 9.25 -12.43 8.88
CA LEU A 148 9.14 -11.18 9.66
C LEU A 148 8.98 -11.53 11.14
N LYS A 149 10.10 -11.64 11.86
CA LYS A 149 10.08 -11.50 13.32
C LYS A 149 9.56 -10.09 13.59
N TYR A 150 8.47 -9.99 14.35
CA TYR A 150 7.91 -8.73 14.81
C TYR A 150 8.93 -8.10 15.77
N THR A 151 9.97 -7.44 15.25
CA THR A 151 10.96 -6.79 16.12
C THR A 151 10.35 -5.50 16.65
N SER A 152 10.46 -5.38 17.98
CA SER A 152 9.94 -4.35 18.85
C SER A 152 10.44 -2.94 18.49
N ARG A 153 9.97 -2.35 17.39
CA ARG A 153 10.30 -0.96 17.01
C ARG A 153 9.15 0.05 17.12
N TYR A 154 8.03 -0.34 17.74
CA TYR A 154 6.91 0.57 18.08
C TYR A 154 6.52 0.49 19.58
N ARG A 155 7.52 0.47 20.46
CA ARG A 155 7.40 0.91 21.86
C ARG A 155 8.59 1.81 22.16
N GLY A 156 8.32 3.10 22.17
CA GLY A 156 9.27 4.19 22.43
C GLY A 156 8.56 5.50 22.20
#